data_AF-A0A161R4H8-F1
#
_entry.id   AF-A0A161R4H8-F1
#
_cell.length_a   1.000
_cell.length_b   1.000
_cell.length_c   1.000
_cell.angle_alpha   90.00
_cell.angle_beta   90.00
_cell.angle_gamma   90.00
#
_symmetry.space_group_name_H-M   'P 1'
#
loop_
_entity.id
_entity.type
_entity.pdbx_description
1 polymer ?
#
loop_
_entity_poly.entity_id
_entity_poly.type
_entity_poly.pdbx_seq_one_letter_code
_entity_poly.pdbx_strand_id
1 'polypeptide(L)'
;MTSITIHDLDDALTRRLRRRAAEHGRSVEEEARDILHQVITGSAAADADMKAAQDRAAVSENLGRTIHARFAAIGGVDLEVPGRGTYFTPMGFCE
;
A
#
# COMPACT_ATOMS: atom_id res chain seq x y z
N MET A 1 -4.24 5.22 -26.54
CA MET A 1 -4.89 6.38 -25.89
C MET A 1 -6.00 5.84 -25.02
N THR A 2 -5.98 6.16 -23.73
CA THR A 2 -7.04 5.79 -22.81
C THR A 2 -7.79 7.08 -22.48
N SER A 3 -9.09 7.13 -22.79
CA SER A 3 -9.95 8.28 -22.49
C SER A 3 -10.79 7.97 -21.26
N ILE A 4 -10.85 8.92 -20.33
CA ILE A 4 -11.71 8.85 -19.14
C ILE A 4 -12.72 10.00 -19.26
N THR A 5 -14.01 9.69 -19.14
CA THR A 5 -15.09 10.68 -19.10
C THR A 5 -15.59 10.76 -17.66
N ILE A 6 -15.58 11.97 -17.09
CA ILE A 6 -16.11 12.23 -15.74
C ILE A 6 -17.45 12.92 -15.91
N HIS A 7 -18.52 12.26 -15.47
CA HIS A 7 -19.88 12.81 -15.48
C HIS A 7 -20.16 13.59 -14.19
N ASP A 8 -21.12 14.52 -14.24
CA ASP A 8 -21.60 15.30 -13.09
C ASP A 8 -20.53 16.12 -12.36
N LEU A 9 -19.65 16.79 -13.12
CA LEU A 9 -18.65 17.69 -12.55
C LEU A 9 -19.28 19.03 -12.15
N ASP A 10 -19.18 19.40 -10.86
CA ASP A 10 -19.68 20.68 -10.35
C ASP A 10 -19.14 21.87 -11.16
N ASP A 11 -20.02 22.81 -11.52
CA ASP A 11 -19.71 24.05 -12.22
C ASP A 11 -18.68 24.91 -11.47
N ALA A 12 -18.67 24.87 -10.13
CA ALA A 12 -17.64 25.52 -9.34
C ALA A 12 -16.26 24.88 -9.59
N LEU A 13 -16.21 23.54 -9.67
CA LEU A 13 -14.98 22.80 -9.92
C LEU A 13 -14.48 23.01 -11.35
N THR A 14 -15.37 22.97 -12.34
CA THR A 14 -15.03 23.25 -13.75
C THR A 14 -14.43 24.65 -13.91
N ARG A 15 -14.98 25.65 -13.22
CA ARG A 15 -14.43 27.03 -13.22
C ARG A 15 -13.05 27.12 -12.58
N ARG A 16 -12.82 26.42 -11.46
CA ARG A 16 -11.50 26.37 -10.80
C ARG A 16 -10.46 25.69 -11.69
N LEU A 17 -10.84 24.59 -12.34
CA LEU A 17 -9.95 23.86 -13.24
C LEU A 17 -9.54 24.73 -14.44
N ARG A 18 -10.50 25.43 -15.06
CA ARG A 18 -10.21 26.37 -16.15
C ARG A 18 -9.29 27.52 -15.74
N ARG A 19 -9.50 28.09 -14.56
CA ARG A 19 -8.65 29.16 -14.03
C ARG A 19 -7.21 28.68 -13.84
N ARG A 20 -7.04 27.51 -13.21
CA ARG A 20 -5.73 26.92 -12.96
C ARG A 20 -5.00 26.57 -14.26
N ALA A 21 -5.72 26.04 -15.24
CA ALA A 21 -5.18 25.78 -16.57
C ALA A 21 -4.68 27.07 -17.25
N ALA A 22 -5.43 28.18 -17.14
CA ALA A 22 -5.01 29.48 -17.67
C ALA A 22 -3.77 30.04 -16.94
N GLU A 23 -3.69 29.88 -15.62
CA GLU A 23 -2.52 30.28 -14.82
C GLU A 23 -1.26 29.51 -15.21
N HIS A 24 -1.40 28.22 -15.52
CA HIS A 24 -0.29 27.36 -15.96
C HIS A 24 -0.02 27.41 -17.48
N GLY A 25 -0.84 28.13 -18.26
CA GLY A 25 -0.71 28.21 -19.72
C GLY A 25 -0.99 26.89 -20.44
N ARG A 26 -1.83 26.03 -19.87
CA ARG A 26 -2.15 24.68 -20.37
C ARG A 26 -3.60 24.56 -20.79
N SER A 27 -3.91 23.50 -21.54
CA SER A 27 -5.30 23.13 -21.80
C SER A 27 -5.95 22.55 -20.54
N VAL A 28 -7.28 22.60 -20.47
CA VAL A 28 -8.04 22.05 -19.34
C VAL A 28 -7.79 20.54 -19.19
N GLU A 29 -7.65 19.82 -20.30
CA GLU A 29 -7.34 18.38 -20.32
C GLU A 29 -5.95 18.11 -19.73
N GLU A 30 -4.95 18.88 -20.15
CA GLU A 30 -3.58 18.70 -19.70
C GLU A 30 -3.43 19.04 -18.21
N GLU A 31 -4.11 20.08 -17.73
CA GLU A 31 -4.17 20.40 -16.31
C GLU A 31 -4.89 19.30 -15.51
N ALA A 32 -5.99 18.75 -16.02
CA ALA A 32 -6.68 17.64 -15.38
C ALA A 32 -5.78 16.39 -15.28
N ARG A 33 -5.02 16.10 -16.34
CA ARG A 33 -4.05 15.00 -16.37
C ARG A 33 -2.93 15.22 -15.36
N ASP A 34 -2.37 16.42 -15.30
CA ASP A 34 -1.29 16.74 -14.37
C ASP A 34 -1.74 16.66 -12.91
N ILE A 35 -2.95 17.14 -12.60
CA ILE A 35 -3.56 17.01 -11.26
C ILE A 35 -3.77 15.53 -10.91
N LEU A 36 -4.35 14.73 -11.82
CA LEU A 36 -4.54 13.29 -11.57
C LEU A 36 -3.20 12.58 -11.38
N HIS A 37 -2.18 12.93 -12.17
CA HIS A 37 -0.84 12.39 -12.01
C HIS A 37 -0.25 12.78 -10.66
N GLN A 38 -0.25 14.07 -10.31
CA GLN A 38 0.28 14.58 -9.05
C GLN A 38 -0.45 13.98 -7.85
N VAL A 39 -1.76 13.81 -7.90
CA VAL A 39 -2.53 13.17 -6.83
C VAL A 39 -2.21 11.69 -6.79
N ILE A 40 -2.16 10.96 -7.90
CA ILE A 40 -1.85 9.53 -7.86
C ILE A 40 -0.41 9.27 -7.45
N THR A 41 0.56 10.09 -7.87
CA THR A 41 1.98 9.92 -7.52
C THR A 41 2.35 10.55 -6.18
N GLY A 42 1.72 11.66 -5.82
CA GLY A 42 1.85 12.31 -4.51
C GLY A 42 1.06 11.57 -3.43
N SER A 43 -0.12 11.04 -3.78
CA SER A 43 -0.77 10.00 -2.99
C SER A 43 0.08 8.75 -3.00
N ALA A 44 0.74 8.31 -4.08
CA ALA A 44 1.68 7.18 -3.98
C ALA A 44 2.82 7.39 -2.98
N ALA A 45 3.22 8.64 -2.69
CA ALA A 45 4.14 8.96 -1.60
C ALA A 45 3.45 8.90 -0.22
N ALA A 46 2.25 9.47 -0.09
CA ALA A 46 1.44 9.36 1.15
C ALA A 46 0.89 7.94 1.39
N ASP A 47 0.72 7.15 0.34
CA ASP A 47 0.30 5.76 0.25
C ASP A 47 1.52 4.87 0.38
N ALA A 48 2.76 5.32 0.19
CA ALA A 48 3.94 4.58 0.62
C ALA A 48 4.04 4.61 2.16
N ASP A 49 3.75 5.76 2.77
CA ASP A 49 3.65 5.90 4.22
C ASP A 49 2.40 5.19 4.77
N MET A 50 1.25 5.30 4.10
CA MET A 50 0.03 4.56 4.45
C MET A 50 0.19 3.06 4.15
N LYS A 51 0.91 2.63 3.12
CA LYS A 51 1.21 1.21 2.84
C LYS A 51 2.23 0.66 3.82
N ALA A 52 3.17 1.46 4.32
CA ALA A 52 4.01 1.03 5.46
C ALA A 52 3.18 0.89 6.75
N ALA A 53 2.17 1.75 6.96
CA ALA A 53 1.22 1.64 8.07
C ALA A 53 0.22 0.47 7.89
N GLN A 54 -0.24 0.24 6.66
CA GLN A 54 -1.12 -0.84 6.24
C GLN A 54 -0.37 -2.17 6.24
N ASP A 55 0.91 -2.20 5.89
CA ASP A 55 1.79 -3.37 6.01
C ASP A 55 2.00 -3.71 7.49
N ARG A 56 2.13 -2.71 8.39
CA ARG A 56 2.11 -2.94 9.84
C ARG A 56 0.79 -3.50 10.35
N ALA A 57 -0.36 -3.06 9.81
CA ALA A 57 -1.67 -3.61 10.17
C ALA A 57 -1.90 -5.01 9.56
N ALA A 58 -1.43 -5.24 8.32
CA ALA A 58 -1.50 -6.51 7.60
C ALA A 58 -0.54 -7.58 8.15
N VAL A 59 0.44 -7.19 8.98
CA VAL A 59 1.24 -8.16 9.76
C VAL A 59 0.35 -9.02 10.66
N SER A 60 -0.79 -8.51 11.11
CA SER A 60 -1.78 -9.30 11.85
C SER A 60 -2.48 -10.34 10.96
N GLU A 61 -2.76 -10.04 9.69
CA GLU A 61 -3.45 -10.95 8.77
C GLU A 61 -2.49 -11.86 7.98
N ASN A 62 -1.18 -11.56 7.96
CA ASN A 62 -0.25 -12.25 7.06
C ASN A 62 1.09 -12.67 7.70
N LEU A 63 1.00 -13.25 8.90
CA LEU A 63 2.14 -13.86 9.58
C LEU A 63 2.85 -14.89 8.69
N GLY A 64 2.10 -15.73 7.98
CA GLY A 64 2.64 -16.77 7.10
C GLY A 64 3.54 -16.21 5.98
N ARG A 65 3.09 -15.19 5.25
CA ARG A 65 3.89 -14.55 4.20
C ARG A 65 5.08 -13.79 4.76
N THR A 66 4.93 -13.18 5.94
CA THR A 66 6.04 -12.48 6.62
C THR A 66 7.15 -13.45 7.01
N ILE A 67 6.79 -14.58 7.59
CA ILE A 67 7.74 -15.65 7.92
C ILE A 67 8.40 -16.17 6.63
N HIS A 68 7.61 -16.49 5.61
CA HIS A 68 8.13 -16.99 4.33
C HIS A 68 9.11 -16.02 3.66
N ALA A 69 8.80 -14.72 3.62
CA ALA A 69 9.67 -13.71 3.02
C ALA A 69 11.05 -13.63 3.70
N ARG A 70 11.11 -13.78 5.03
CA ARG A 70 12.38 -13.80 5.78
C ARG A 70 13.24 -14.99 5.39
N PHE A 71 12.64 -16.18 5.27
CA PHE A 71 13.37 -17.38 4.87
C PHE A 71 13.72 -17.39 3.38
N ALA A 72 12.88 -16.85 2.50
CA ALA A 72 13.17 -16.73 1.08
C ALA A 72 14.39 -15.83 0.79
N ALA A 73 14.56 -14.75 1.55
CA ALA A 73 15.71 -13.84 1.41
C ALA A 73 17.06 -14.50 1.67
N ILE A 74 17.10 -15.58 2.47
CA ILE A 74 18.31 -16.35 2.77
C ILE A 74 18.41 -17.65 1.96
N GLY A 75 17.54 -17.84 0.95
CA GLY A 75 17.54 -19.03 0.09
C GLY A 75 16.69 -20.21 0.59
N GLY A 76 15.91 -20.01 1.65
CA GLY A 76 15.10 -21.06 2.30
C GLY A 76 15.91 -21.88 3.31
N VAL A 77 15.21 -22.56 4.21
CA VAL A 77 15.81 -23.51 5.17
C VAL A 77 14.97 -24.78 5.19
N ASP A 78 15.64 -25.93 5.20
CA ASP A 78 15.02 -27.22 5.49
C ASP A 78 15.40 -27.61 6.92
N LEU A 79 14.40 -27.80 7.78
CA LEU A 79 14.61 -28.09 9.20
C LEU A 79 14.19 -29.52 9.46
N GLU A 80 15.07 -30.30 10.08
CA GLU A 80 14.71 -31.62 10.59
C GLU A 80 13.66 -31.44 11.69
N VAL A 81 12.44 -31.93 11.43
CA VAL A 81 11.34 -31.85 12.39
C VAL A 81 11.60 -32.87 13.49
N PRO A 82 11.79 -32.44 14.76
CA PRO A 82 12.04 -33.38 15.84
C PRO A 82 10.84 -34.31 16.04
N GLY A 83 11.12 -35.56 16.40
CA GLY A 83 10.07 -36.52 16.77
C GLY A 83 9.20 -35.96 17.90
N ARG A 84 7.89 -36.17 17.82
CA ARG A 84 6.96 -35.73 18.87
C ARG A 84 7.31 -36.45 20.18
N GLY A 85 7.77 -35.70 21.18
CA GLY A 85 7.99 -36.22 22.53
C GLY A 85 6.66 -36.57 23.21
N THR A 86 6.64 -37.64 24.01
CA THR A 86 5.41 -38.13 24.65
C THR A 86 5.03 -37.39 25.93
N TYR A 87 5.87 -36.51 26.49
CA TYR A 87 5.53 -35.80 27.73
C TYR A 87 6.16 -34.41 27.76
N PHE A 88 5.32 -33.39 27.92
CA PHE A 88 5.75 -32.09 28.45
C PHE A 88 6.07 -32.33 29.93
N THR A 89 7.32 -32.15 30.35
CA THR A 89 7.62 -32.03 31.77
C THR A 89 7.16 -30.64 32.19
N PRO A 90 6.10 -30.50 33.00
CA PRO A 90 5.71 -29.18 33.46
C PRO A 90 6.89 -28.58 34.23
N MET A 91 7.27 -27.36 33.85
CA MET A 91 8.21 -26.56 34.63
C MET A 91 7.60 -26.41 36.02
N GLY A 92 8.19 -27.08 37.02
CA GLY A 92 7.74 -26.96 38.39
C GLY A 92 7.85 -25.50 38.82
N PHE A 93 6.72 -24.85 39.08
CA PHE A 93 6.73 -23.58 39.77
C PHE A 93 7.05 -23.87 41.24
N CYS A 94 8.19 -23.37 41.73
CA CYS A 94 8.49 -23.40 43.15
C CYS A 94 7.51 -22.46 43.88
N GLU A 95 6.80 -22.98 44.88
CA GLU A 95 6.16 -22.19 45.94
C GLU A 95 7.18 -21.56 46.88
#